data_AF-A0A435GBK5-F1
#
_entry.id   AF-A0A435GBK5-F1
#
_cell.length_a   1.000
_cell.length_b   1.000
_cell.length_c   1.000
_cell.angle_alpha   90.00
_cell.angle_beta   90.00
_cell.angle_gamma   90.00
#
_symmetry.space_group_name_H-M   'P 1'
#
loop_
_entity.id
_entity.type
_entity.pdbx_description
1 polymer ?
#
loop_
_entity_poly.entity_id
_entity_poly.type
_entity_poly.pdbx_seq_one_letter_code
_entity_poly.pdbx_strand_id
1 'polypeptide(L)'
;MANLKLGKLPDRTPSKITITVSADLNQALSDYAALYRQTYGESETVAELIPFMLAGFLEGDRAFAKARKEGLRAAAASEKPRRQSADHA
;
A
#
# COMPACT_ATOMS: atom_id res chain seq x y z
N MET A 1 4.51 22.15 31.36
CA MET A 1 4.54 21.06 30.37
C MET A 1 3.41 21.31 29.38
N ALA A 2 3.70 21.76 28.17
CA ALA A 2 2.65 22.11 27.21
C ALA A 2 2.05 20.83 26.59
N ASN A 3 0.83 20.48 27.01
CA ASN A 3 0.03 19.43 26.37
C ASN A 3 -0.54 19.99 25.05
N LEU A 4 0.15 19.72 23.94
CA LEU A 4 -0.39 19.96 22.60
C LEU A 4 -1.64 19.09 22.41
N LYS A 5 -2.80 19.72 22.15
CA LYS A 5 -4.06 19.04 21.82
C LYS A 5 -3.98 18.27 20.49
N LEU A 6 -3.00 18.60 19.65
CA LEU A 6 -2.71 17.89 18.43
C LEU A 6 -1.57 16.90 18.70
N GLY A 7 -1.92 15.60 18.72
CA GLY A 7 -0.93 14.53 18.73
C GLY A 7 -0.04 14.59 17.48
N LYS A 8 1.11 13.90 17.52
CA LYS A 8 2.02 13.81 16.37
C LYS A 8 1.23 13.36 15.13
N LEU A 9 1.33 14.14 14.06
CA LEU A 9 0.72 13.78 12.78
C LEU A 9 1.28 12.42 12.32
N PRO A 10 0.46 11.59 11.64
CA PRO A 10 0.94 10.34 11.07
C PRO A 10 2.11 10.63 10.11
N ASP A 11 3.01 9.66 9.97
CA ASP A 11 4.04 9.73 8.95
C ASP A 11 3.38 9.81 7.57
N ARG A 12 3.69 10.87 6.83
CA ARG A 12 3.17 11.15 5.50
C ARG A 12 4.27 11.05 4.45
N THR A 13 5.41 10.47 4.80
CA THR A 13 6.54 10.31 3.88
C THR A 13 6.09 9.38 2.73
N PRO A 14 6.06 9.87 1.48
CA PRO A 14 5.71 9.03 0.36
C PRO A 14 6.76 7.92 0.19
N SER A 15 6.30 6.69 0.05
CA SER A 15 7.16 5.53 -0.20
C SER A 15 7.18 5.22 -1.70
N LYS A 16 8.37 5.25 -2.32
CA LYS A 16 8.53 4.86 -3.74
C LYS A 16 8.57 3.35 -3.85
N ILE A 17 7.69 2.77 -4.68
CA ILE A 17 7.66 1.35 -5.00
C ILE A 17 7.93 1.19 -6.49
N THR A 18 8.95 0.41 -6.84
CA THR A 18 9.20 0.00 -8.24
C THR A 18 8.56 -1.36 -8.47
N ILE A 19 7.76 -1.49 -9.52
CA ILE A 19 7.08 -2.74 -9.90
C ILE A 19 7.43 -3.14 -11.32
N THR A 20 7.46 -4.44 -11.58
CA THR A 20 7.47 -5.00 -12.94
C THR A 20 6.12 -5.61 -13.21
N VAL A 21 5.53 -5.28 -14.36
CA VAL A 21 4.23 -5.81 -14.80
C VAL A 21 4.40 -6.58 -16.10
N SER A 22 3.46 -7.49 -16.40
CA SER A 22 3.43 -8.15 -17.71
C SER A 22 3.10 -7.16 -18.83
N ALA A 23 3.42 -7.52 -20.06
CA ALA A 23 3.07 -6.71 -21.24
C ALA A 23 1.55 -6.48 -21.33
N ASP A 24 0.75 -7.52 -21.09
CA ASP A 24 -0.71 -7.44 -21.14
C ASP A 24 -1.26 -6.46 -20.09
N LEU A 25 -0.73 -6.47 -18.87
CA LEU A 25 -1.14 -5.53 -17.83
C LEU A 25 -0.72 -4.10 -18.17
N ASN A 26 0.48 -3.92 -18.74
CA ASN A 26 0.92 -2.60 -19.19
C ASN A 26 0.01 -2.03 -20.28
N GLN A 27 -0.44 -2.86 -21.24
CA GLN A 27 -1.37 -2.44 -22.28
C GLN A 27 -2.72 -2.06 -21.67
N ALA A 28 -3.28 -2.91 -20.80
CA ALA A 28 -4.55 -2.64 -20.14
C ALA A 28 -4.51 -1.34 -19.31
N LEU A 29 -3.40 -1.06 -18.61
CA LEU A 29 -3.21 0.19 -17.88
C LEU A 29 -3.17 1.40 -18.82
N SER A 30 -2.52 1.27 -19.98
CA SER A 30 -2.45 2.33 -20.99
C SER A 30 -3.83 2.63 -21.58
N ASP A 31 -4.61 1.61 -21.88
CA ASP A 31 -5.98 1.74 -22.39
C ASP A 31 -6.88 2.40 -21.33
N TYR A 32 -6.72 2.04 -20.06
CA TYR A 32 -7.44 2.68 -18.96
C TYR A 32 -7.12 4.17 -18.84
N ALA A 33 -5.85 4.56 -18.94
CA ALA A 33 -5.45 5.98 -18.91
C ALA A 33 -6.05 6.76 -20.09
N ALA A 34 -6.09 6.15 -21.28
CA ALA A 34 -6.75 6.74 -22.44
C ALA A 34 -8.26 6.92 -22.21
N LEU A 35 -8.93 5.94 -21.59
CA LEU A 35 -10.35 6.03 -21.24
C LEU A 35 -10.61 7.10 -20.16
N TYR A 36 -9.76 7.17 -19.14
CA TYR A 36 -9.85 8.20 -18.09
C TYR A 36 -9.81 9.60 -18.69
N ARG A 37 -8.85 9.84 -19.60
CA ARG A 37 -8.74 11.11 -20.32
C ARG A 37 -9.96 11.43 -21.17
N GLN A 38 -10.51 10.44 -21.87
CA GLN A 38 -11.73 10.63 -22.66
C GLN A 38 -12.94 10.96 -21.76
N THR A 39 -13.00 10.37 -20.57
CA THR A 39 -14.13 10.53 -19.65
C THR A 39 -14.10 11.87 -18.91
N TYR A 40 -12.92 12.29 -18.44
CA TYR A 40 -12.77 13.47 -17.56
C TYR A 40 -12.05 14.65 -18.22
N GLY A 41 -11.48 14.48 -19.41
CA GLY A 41 -10.67 15.50 -20.10
C GLY A 41 -9.26 15.69 -19.53
N GLU A 42 -8.94 15.03 -18.41
CA GLU A 42 -7.66 15.12 -17.71
C GLU A 42 -6.66 14.08 -18.18
N SER A 43 -5.40 14.48 -18.40
CA SER A 43 -4.34 13.61 -18.91
C SER A 43 -3.41 13.16 -17.78
N GLU A 44 -3.89 12.24 -16.97
CA GLU A 44 -3.09 11.60 -15.91
C GLU A 44 -2.30 10.42 -16.45
N THR A 45 -1.05 10.25 -15.99
CA THR A 45 -0.24 9.10 -16.37
C THR A 45 -0.68 7.84 -15.64
N VAL A 46 -0.36 6.67 -16.19
CA VAL A 46 -0.57 5.38 -15.51
C VAL A 46 0.06 5.38 -14.10
N ALA A 47 1.24 5.98 -13.94
CA ALA A 47 1.94 6.05 -12.66
C ALA A 47 1.18 6.88 -11.61
N GLU A 48 0.47 7.93 -12.03
CA GLU A 48 -0.37 8.77 -11.17
C GLU A 48 -1.68 8.08 -10.81
N LEU A 49 -2.24 7.29 -11.72
CA LEU A 49 -3.48 6.55 -11.50
C LEU A 49 -3.31 5.32 -10.60
N ILE A 50 -2.17 4.61 -10.69
CA ILE A 50 -1.90 3.37 -9.93
C ILE A 50 -2.15 3.52 -8.42
N PRO A 51 -1.66 4.56 -7.72
CA PRO A 51 -1.93 4.75 -6.30
C PRO A 51 -3.42 4.76 -5.96
N PHE A 52 -4.25 5.42 -6.77
CA PHE A 52 -5.71 5.49 -6.57
C PHE A 52 -6.39 4.15 -6.89
N MET A 53 -5.96 3.47 -7.95
CA MET A 53 -6.44 2.13 -8.27
C MET A 53 -6.16 1.14 -7.13
N LEU A 54 -4.94 1.17 -6.57
CA LEU A 54 -4.56 0.31 -5.44
C LEU A 54 -5.33 0.67 -4.16
N ALA A 55 -5.53 1.96 -3.88
CA ALA A 55 -6.35 2.39 -2.76
C ALA A 55 -7.79 1.87 -2.90
N GLY A 56 -8.42 2.07 -4.05
CA GLY A 56 -9.78 1.58 -4.32
C GLY A 56 -9.89 0.06 -4.25
N PHE A 57 -8.88 -0.67 -4.75
CA PHE A 57 -8.81 -2.13 -4.63
C PHE A 57 -8.77 -2.58 -3.16
N LEU A 58 -7.89 -1.99 -2.34
CA LEU A 58 -7.74 -2.35 -0.93
C LEU A 58 -8.98 -1.96 -0.10
N GLU A 59 -9.63 -0.85 -0.43
CA GLU A 59 -10.88 -0.42 0.21
C GLU A 59 -12.06 -1.35 -0.17
N GLY A 60 -12.09 -1.84 -1.41
CA GLY A 60 -13.11 -2.77 -1.89
C GLY A 60 -12.97 -4.21 -1.37
N ASP A 61 -11.77 -4.62 -0.95
CA ASP A 61 -11.51 -5.96 -0.43
C ASP A 61 -11.98 -6.10 1.03
N ARG A 62 -13.19 -6.65 1.20
CA ARG A 62 -13.79 -6.91 2.53
C ARG A 62 -13.00 -7.93 3.35
N ALA A 63 -12.40 -8.93 2.70
CA ALA A 63 -11.64 -9.96 3.40
C ALA A 63 -10.35 -9.35 3.97
N PHE A 64 -9.68 -8.50 3.18
CA PHE A 64 -8.55 -7.70 3.63
C PHE A 64 -8.93 -6.76 4.77
N ALA A 65 -10.04 -6.02 4.64
CA ALA A 65 -10.52 -5.10 5.68
C ALA A 65 -10.79 -5.82 7.02
N LYS A 66 -11.41 -7.01 6.96
CA LYS A 66 -11.65 -7.88 8.12
C LYS A 66 -10.34 -8.33 8.76
N ALA A 67 -9.42 -8.88 7.97
CA ALA A 67 -8.11 -9.33 8.45
C ALA A 67 -7.29 -8.18 9.09
N ARG A 68 -7.37 -6.97 8.53
CA ARG A 68 -6.70 -5.78 9.08
C ARG A 68 -7.28 -5.37 10.44
N LYS A 69 -8.61 -5.44 10.60
CA LYS A 69 -9.31 -5.16 11.86
C LYS A 69 -9.04 -6.22 12.93
N GLU A 70 -9.02 -7.49 12.53
CA GLU A 70 -8.73 -8.64 13.40
C GLU A 70 -7.26 -8.74 13.80
N GLY A 71 -6.42 -7.84 13.27
CA GLY A 71 -5.05 -7.66 13.68
C GLY A 71 -4.10 -8.53 12.86
N LEU A 72 -3.76 -8.07 11.66
CA LEU A 72 -2.54 -8.45 10.92
C LEU A 72 -1.26 -8.45 11.81
N ARG A 73 -1.30 -7.78 12.97
CA ARG A 73 -0.24 -7.77 14.00
C ARG A 73 -0.09 -9.08 14.79
N ALA A 74 -1.08 -9.97 14.86
CA ALA A 74 -0.95 -11.24 15.56
C ALA A 74 0.02 -12.21 14.85
N ALA A 75 0.11 -12.12 13.52
CA ALA A 75 1.06 -12.89 12.72
C ALA A 75 2.50 -12.33 12.82
N ALA A 76 2.68 -11.00 12.76
CA ALA A 76 4.00 -10.37 12.81
C ALA A 76 4.65 -10.38 14.22
N ALA A 77 3.86 -10.46 15.30
CA ALA A 77 4.39 -10.57 16.66
C ALA A 77 4.88 -11.99 17.03
N SER A 78 4.58 -13.00 16.18
CA SER A 78 5.01 -14.39 16.39
C SER A 78 6.34 -14.74 15.72
N GLU A 79 6.89 -13.86 14.87
CA GLU A 79 8.31 -13.93 14.47
C GLU A 79 9.19 -13.24 15.53
N LYS A 80 9.20 -13.80 16.75
CA LYS A 80 10.30 -13.48 17.68
C LYS A 80 11.60 -14.10 17.14
N PRO A 81 12.74 -13.39 17.21
CA PRO A 81 14.00 -13.87 16.67
C PRO A 81 14.39 -15.17 17.37
N ARG A 82 14.77 -16.21 16.60
CA ARG A 82 15.57 -17.31 17.15
C ARG A 82 16.83 -16.69 17.74
N ARG A 83 16.80 -16.44 19.05
CA ARG A 83 17.97 -16.01 19.81
C ARG A 83 19.05 -17.08 19.67
N GLN A 84 20.25 -16.61 19.36
CA GLN A 84 21.50 -17.32 19.50
C GLN A 84 21.54 -18.01 20.87
N SER A 85 21.76 -19.32 20.87
CA SER A 85 22.22 -20.07 22.04
C SER A 85 22.99 -21.30 21.56
N ALA A 86 24.29 -21.10 21.42
CA ALA A 86 25.34 -22.10 21.55
C ALA A 86 26.55 -21.25 21.98
N ASP A 87 26.61 -20.81 23.23
CA ASP A 87 27.05 -21.59 24.39
C ASP A 87 28.45 -22.18 24.22
N HIS A 88 29.25 -21.93 25.24
CA HIS A 88 30.69 -22.17 25.33
C HIS A 88 31.05 -23.64 25.05
N ALA A 89 32.15 -23.84 24.32
CA ALA A 89 33.15 -24.88 24.57
C ALA A 89 34.50 -24.43 24.02
#